data_AF-A0A843EBB6-F1
#
_entry.id   AF-A0A843EBB6-F1
#
_cell.length_a   1.000
_cell.length_b   1.000
_cell.length_c   1.000
_cell.angle_alpha   90.00
_cell.angle_beta   90.00
_cell.angle_gamma   90.00
#
_symmetry.space_group_name_H-M   'P 1'
#
loop_
_entity.id
_entity.type
_entity.pdbx_description
1 polymer ?
#
loop_
_entity_poly.entity_id
_entity_poly.type
_entity_poly.pdbx_seq_one_letter_code
_entity_poly.pdbx_strand_id
1 'polypeptide(L)'
;MSKFDTFCDKMAALSFEDKTAMISDLSQEIIPALNDLTEDGKSGIEVYVDFILAAVAADGKLAEEEYSIIKPLFDAAAEKDTTYDEAVAIFKNSGLDNPAQAKKVVDLMVDMIGLVDEKLKYDIVTLCFLICAIDGDVSKEEKDWIKALVDDNFGLSPIDEIDGFLTKAGTFILGTTDGDQPRMRVLGLKIRLDEKLYFAVGTFKDVYKQLQANPKCEILASVGTDFIRWDGKAVFTDDARLKPIVANMMPDLIKMYDSMGWELGFFSLEGGHAEICNVSNQKETLF
;
A
#
# COMPACT_ATOMS: atom_id res chain seq x y z
N MET A 1 -3.28 1.39 -16.96
CA MET A 1 -2.23 1.46 -15.93
C MET A 1 -2.68 0.53 -14.83
N SER A 2 -1.90 -0.51 -14.53
CA SER A 2 -2.21 -1.49 -13.47
C SER A 2 -2.06 -0.84 -12.08
N LYS A 3 -2.62 -1.48 -11.04
CA LYS A 3 -2.44 -1.07 -9.64
C LYS A 3 -0.95 -0.94 -9.29
N PHE A 4 -0.18 -1.94 -9.74
CA PHE A 4 1.26 -1.98 -9.69
C PHE A 4 1.93 -0.77 -10.35
N ASP A 5 1.56 -0.41 -11.58
CA ASP A 5 2.18 0.74 -12.28
C ASP A 5 1.94 2.07 -11.54
N THR A 6 0.75 2.26 -10.95
CA THR A 6 0.46 3.47 -10.14
C THR A 6 1.28 3.50 -8.85
N PHE A 7 1.49 2.35 -8.20
CA PHE A 7 2.39 2.25 -7.07
C PHE A 7 3.83 2.59 -7.47
N CYS A 8 4.27 2.11 -8.64
CA CYS A 8 5.60 2.42 -9.18
C CYS A 8 5.83 3.92 -9.33
N ASP A 9 4.88 4.60 -9.98
CA ASP A 9 4.98 6.03 -10.25
C ASP A 9 5.05 6.84 -8.94
N LYS A 10 4.31 6.43 -7.90
CA LYS A 10 4.35 7.09 -6.58
C LYS A 10 5.72 6.99 -5.93
N MET A 11 6.30 5.80 -5.94
CA MET A 11 7.60 5.56 -5.31
C MET A 11 8.74 6.23 -6.08
N ALA A 12 8.71 6.20 -7.42
CA ALA A 12 9.68 6.89 -8.26
C ALA A 12 9.69 8.41 -7.99
N ALA A 13 8.52 9.01 -7.75
CA ALA A 13 8.35 10.43 -7.47
C ALA A 13 8.87 10.91 -6.10
N LEU A 14 9.24 10.01 -5.18
CA LEU A 14 9.83 10.39 -3.90
C LEU A 14 11.25 10.96 -4.08
N SER A 15 11.67 11.85 -3.17
CA SER A 15 13.05 12.36 -3.16
C SER A 15 14.05 11.26 -2.75
N PHE A 16 15.32 11.44 -3.09
CA PHE A 16 16.38 10.52 -2.65
C PHE A 16 16.45 10.44 -1.12
N GLU A 17 16.31 11.59 -0.44
CA GLU A 17 16.29 11.67 1.02
C GLU A 17 15.08 10.92 1.62
N ASP A 18 13.89 11.06 1.04
CA ASP A 18 12.70 10.34 1.51
C ASP A 18 12.86 8.82 1.30
N LYS A 19 13.36 8.40 0.14
CA LYS A 19 13.59 6.98 -0.17
C LYS A 19 14.61 6.36 0.81
N THR A 20 15.73 7.04 1.05
CA THR A 20 16.76 6.55 1.97
C THR A 20 16.29 6.50 3.42
N ALA A 21 15.49 7.47 3.88
CA ALA A 21 14.85 7.43 5.19
C ALA A 21 13.88 6.23 5.30
N MET A 22 13.03 6.01 4.29
CA MET A 22 12.12 4.85 4.26
C MET A 22 12.88 3.52 4.23
N ILE A 23 13.96 3.40 3.44
CA ILE A 23 14.83 2.20 3.42
C ILE A 23 15.38 1.93 4.83
N SER A 24 15.85 2.97 5.52
CA SER A 24 16.35 2.86 6.90
C SER A 24 15.26 2.37 7.86
N ASP A 25 14.05 2.95 7.81
CA ASP A 25 12.94 2.55 8.67
C ASP A 25 12.51 1.11 8.41
N LEU A 26 12.38 0.73 7.13
CA LEU A 26 12.07 -0.64 6.72
C LEU A 26 13.13 -1.63 7.19
N SER A 27 14.42 -1.26 7.15
CA SER A 27 15.50 -2.15 7.61
C SER A 27 15.36 -2.54 9.09
N GLN A 28 14.86 -1.63 9.93
CA GLN A 28 14.67 -1.86 11.37
C GLN A 28 13.53 -2.84 11.66
N GLU A 29 12.56 -2.96 10.76
CA GLU A 29 11.43 -3.89 10.85
C GLU A 29 11.75 -5.23 10.18
N ILE A 30 12.34 -5.20 8.97
CA ILE A 30 12.59 -6.39 8.16
C ILE A 30 13.66 -7.28 8.77
N ILE A 31 14.81 -6.71 9.19
CA ILE A 31 15.95 -7.52 9.64
C ILE A 31 15.58 -8.38 10.87
N PRO A 32 14.95 -7.84 11.94
CA PRO A 32 14.52 -8.67 13.06
C PRO A 32 13.51 -9.75 12.66
N ALA A 33 12.54 -9.40 11.82
CA ALA A 33 11.52 -10.35 11.40
C ALA A 33 12.10 -11.50 10.55
N LEU A 34 13.09 -11.22 9.70
CA LEU A 34 13.85 -12.24 8.97
C LEU A 34 14.73 -13.08 9.91
N ASN A 35 15.34 -12.49 10.94
CA ASN A 35 16.12 -13.25 11.92
C ASN A 35 15.25 -14.28 12.65
N ASP A 36 14.00 -13.93 12.99
CA ASP A 36 13.08 -14.84 13.67
C ASP A 36 12.66 -16.04 12.79
N LEU A 37 12.79 -15.93 11.47
CA LEU A 37 12.44 -16.98 10.51
C LEU A 37 13.59 -17.92 10.16
N THR A 38 14.84 -17.52 10.45
CA THR A 38 16.04 -18.28 10.04
C THR A 38 16.51 -19.22 11.14
N GLU A 39 15.77 -20.32 11.36
CA GLU A 39 16.23 -21.42 12.25
C GLU A 39 17.43 -22.21 11.67
N ASP A 40 17.74 -22.04 10.37
CA ASP A 40 18.72 -22.83 9.61
C ASP A 40 20.17 -22.28 9.64
N GLY A 41 20.41 -21.18 10.35
CA GLY A 41 21.74 -20.60 10.55
C GLY A 41 22.17 -19.60 9.47
N LYS A 42 21.29 -19.18 8.57
CA LYS A 42 21.47 -17.93 7.81
C LYS A 42 21.15 -16.74 8.69
N SER A 43 21.91 -15.66 8.61
CA SER A 43 21.56 -14.44 9.33
C SER A 43 20.43 -13.73 8.58
N GLY A 44 19.40 -13.23 9.26
CA GLY A 44 18.37 -12.37 8.64
C GLY A 44 18.97 -11.13 7.97
N ILE A 45 20.18 -10.72 8.39
CA ILE A 45 20.98 -9.69 7.70
C ILE A 45 21.45 -10.18 6.33
N GLU A 46 21.88 -11.43 6.19
CA GLU A 46 22.32 -11.98 4.88
C GLU A 46 21.14 -12.01 3.91
N VAL A 47 19.98 -12.47 4.38
CA VAL A 47 18.75 -12.49 3.59
C VAL A 47 18.32 -11.08 3.18
N TYR A 48 18.35 -10.13 4.11
CA TYR A 48 18.08 -8.72 3.82
C TYR A 48 19.04 -8.16 2.74
N VAL A 49 20.33 -8.49 2.84
CA VAL A 49 21.34 -8.09 1.85
C VAL A 49 21.07 -8.74 0.48
N ASP A 50 20.65 -10.01 0.45
CA ASP A 50 20.28 -10.69 -0.80
C ASP A 50 19.13 -9.96 -1.52
N PHE A 51 18.13 -9.47 -0.79
CA PHE A 51 17.03 -8.66 -1.37
C PHE A 51 17.51 -7.34 -1.97
N ILE A 52 18.43 -6.64 -1.30
CA ILE A 52 19.01 -5.39 -1.82
C ILE A 52 19.83 -5.66 -3.08
N LEU A 53 20.72 -6.65 -3.03
CA LEU A 53 21.59 -6.98 -4.16
C LEU A 53 20.78 -7.45 -5.37
N ALA A 54 19.71 -8.20 -5.16
CA ALA A 54 18.84 -8.64 -6.24
C ALA A 54 18.03 -7.49 -6.86
N ALA A 55 17.60 -6.50 -6.05
CA ALA A 55 16.94 -5.30 -6.55
C ALA A 55 17.88 -4.45 -7.43
N VAL A 56 19.12 -4.19 -6.96
CA VAL A 56 20.16 -3.51 -7.77
C VAL A 56 20.49 -4.31 -9.03
N ALA A 57 20.49 -5.65 -8.94
CA ALA A 57 20.79 -6.51 -10.08
C ALA A 57 19.64 -6.64 -11.09
N ALA A 58 18.45 -6.12 -10.79
CA ALA A 58 17.23 -6.42 -11.56
C ALA A 58 17.30 -5.96 -13.02
N ASP A 59 17.96 -4.84 -13.31
CA ASP A 59 18.17 -4.35 -14.68
C ASP A 59 19.56 -4.71 -15.27
N GLY A 60 20.41 -5.36 -14.45
CA GLY A 60 21.78 -5.77 -14.80
C GLY A 60 22.79 -4.62 -14.89
N LYS A 61 22.45 -3.43 -14.39
CA LYS A 61 23.34 -2.28 -14.29
C LYS A 61 23.52 -1.92 -12.81
N LEU A 62 24.51 -1.08 -12.56
CA LEU A 62 24.74 -0.49 -11.24
C LEU A 62 24.81 1.01 -11.47
N ALA A 63 23.81 1.77 -11.03
CA ALA A 63 23.81 3.22 -11.02
C ALA A 63 24.67 3.77 -9.87
N GLU A 64 25.06 5.05 -9.95
CA GLU A 64 25.85 5.70 -8.87
C GLU A 64 25.04 5.83 -7.58
N GLU A 65 23.74 6.08 -7.72
CA GLU A 65 22.77 6.18 -6.62
C GLU A 65 22.61 4.84 -5.91
N GLU A 66 22.45 3.74 -6.66
CA GLU A 66 22.39 2.36 -6.11
C GLU A 66 23.70 1.98 -5.44
N TYR A 67 24.84 2.28 -6.08
CA TYR A 67 26.15 2.08 -5.51
C TYR A 67 26.29 2.78 -4.16
N SER A 68 25.78 4.01 -4.02
CA SER A 68 25.85 4.75 -2.75
C SER A 68 25.12 4.02 -1.61
N ILE A 69 24.06 3.26 -1.91
CA ILE A 69 23.33 2.44 -0.94
C ILE A 69 24.13 1.19 -0.55
N ILE A 70 24.68 0.47 -1.53
CA ILE A 70 25.36 -0.81 -1.30
C ILE A 70 26.86 -0.69 -1.02
N LYS A 71 27.42 0.51 -1.12
CA LYS A 71 28.85 0.78 -0.88
C LYS A 71 29.35 0.17 0.44
N PRO A 72 28.66 0.29 1.59
CA PRO A 72 29.13 -0.32 2.83
C PRO A 72 29.29 -1.84 2.74
N LEU A 73 28.48 -2.52 1.93
CA LEU A 73 28.57 -3.96 1.70
C LEU A 73 29.83 -4.31 0.91
N PHE A 74 30.12 -3.56 -0.15
CA PHE A 74 31.35 -3.76 -0.93
C PHE A 74 32.60 -3.42 -0.12
N ASP A 75 32.56 -2.35 0.67
CA ASP A 75 33.69 -1.97 1.52
C ASP A 75 34.00 -3.04 2.56
N ALA A 76 32.97 -3.62 3.18
CA ALA A 76 33.11 -4.72 4.12
C ALA A 76 33.67 -5.98 3.45
N ALA A 77 33.18 -6.32 2.26
CA ALA A 77 33.63 -7.49 1.51
C ALA A 77 35.06 -7.36 0.97
N ALA A 78 35.47 -6.16 0.57
CA ALA A 78 36.79 -5.87 0.00
C ALA A 78 37.82 -5.43 1.05
N GLU A 79 37.41 -5.23 2.31
CA GLU A 79 38.19 -4.67 3.41
C GLU A 79 38.88 -3.34 3.06
N LYS A 80 38.23 -2.51 2.22
CA LYS A 80 38.76 -1.22 1.76
C LYS A 80 37.64 -0.26 1.34
N ASP A 81 37.99 1.02 1.20
CA ASP A 81 37.14 2.00 0.54
C ASP A 81 37.08 1.68 -0.97
N THR A 82 36.00 1.05 -1.40
CA THR A 82 35.79 0.62 -2.79
C THR A 82 35.33 1.81 -3.61
N THR A 83 35.88 1.99 -4.82
CA THR A 83 35.40 3.04 -5.75
C THR A 83 34.24 2.54 -6.60
N TYR A 84 33.51 3.45 -7.25
CA TYR A 84 32.42 3.07 -8.16
C TYR A 84 32.90 2.15 -9.30
N ASP A 85 34.02 2.46 -9.95
CA ASP A 85 34.59 1.62 -11.01
C ASP A 85 34.95 0.21 -10.52
N GLU A 86 35.44 0.09 -9.28
CA GLU A 86 35.73 -1.18 -8.65
C GLU A 86 34.45 -1.96 -8.32
N ALA A 87 33.42 -1.28 -7.81
CA ALA A 87 32.11 -1.87 -7.55
C ALA A 87 31.46 -2.41 -8.84
N VAL A 88 31.52 -1.65 -9.94
CA VAL A 88 31.04 -2.10 -11.26
C VAL A 88 31.81 -3.35 -11.73
N ALA A 89 33.12 -3.42 -11.48
CA ALA A 89 33.91 -4.60 -11.81
C ALA A 89 33.52 -5.81 -10.94
N ILE A 90 33.30 -5.61 -9.64
CA ILE A 90 32.83 -6.66 -8.72
C ILE A 90 31.46 -7.17 -9.16
N PHE A 91 30.53 -6.27 -9.45
CA PHE A 91 29.15 -6.58 -9.88
C PHE A 91 29.11 -7.46 -11.14
N LYS A 92 29.96 -7.17 -12.13
CA LYS A 92 30.09 -8.00 -13.35
C LYS A 92 30.74 -9.35 -13.06
N ASN A 93 31.76 -9.37 -12.20
CA ASN A 93 32.51 -10.60 -11.91
C ASN A 93 31.75 -11.56 -10.99
N SER A 94 30.84 -11.07 -10.17
CA SER A 94 29.96 -11.88 -9.32
C SER A 94 28.82 -12.54 -10.09
N GLY A 95 28.59 -12.14 -11.35
CA GLY A 95 27.50 -12.64 -12.20
C GLY A 95 26.14 -12.04 -11.84
N LEU A 96 26.11 -10.93 -11.11
CA LEU A 96 24.86 -10.20 -10.82
C LEU A 96 24.25 -9.60 -12.10
N ASP A 97 25.05 -9.33 -13.12
CA ASP A 97 24.60 -8.94 -14.46
C ASP A 97 24.12 -10.11 -15.32
N ASN A 98 24.12 -11.36 -14.80
CA ASN A 98 23.76 -12.56 -15.55
C ASN A 98 22.28 -12.97 -15.32
N PRO A 99 21.42 -12.87 -16.35
CA PRO A 99 19.99 -13.18 -16.21
C PRO A 99 19.68 -14.62 -15.77
N ALA A 100 20.54 -15.59 -16.11
CA ALA A 100 20.33 -16.99 -15.74
C ALA A 100 20.63 -17.27 -14.26
N GLN A 101 21.57 -16.54 -13.67
CA GLN A 101 21.83 -16.59 -12.23
C GLN A 101 20.76 -15.81 -11.46
N ALA A 102 20.37 -14.63 -11.98
CA ALA A 102 19.29 -13.82 -11.44
C ALA A 102 18.00 -14.65 -11.26
N LYS A 103 17.61 -15.45 -12.27
CA LYS A 103 16.40 -16.29 -12.16
C LYS A 103 16.40 -17.24 -10.94
N LYS A 104 17.53 -17.90 -10.65
CA LYS A 104 17.60 -18.82 -9.51
C LYS A 104 17.47 -18.10 -8.18
N VAL A 105 18.05 -16.90 -8.08
CA VAL A 105 17.94 -16.03 -6.91
C VAL A 105 16.49 -15.58 -6.75
N VAL A 106 15.84 -15.16 -7.82
CA VAL A 106 14.41 -14.79 -7.82
C VAL A 106 13.52 -15.94 -7.36
N ASP A 107 13.69 -17.14 -7.91
CA ASP A 107 12.88 -18.31 -7.52
C ASP A 107 13.00 -18.57 -6.00
N LEU A 108 14.21 -18.47 -5.43
CA LEU A 108 14.43 -18.59 -3.98
C LEU A 108 13.77 -17.46 -3.19
N MET A 109 13.86 -16.22 -3.67
CA MET A 109 13.23 -15.07 -3.01
C MET A 109 11.72 -15.17 -3.01
N VAL A 110 11.11 -15.64 -4.11
CA VAL A 110 9.67 -15.89 -4.21
C VAL A 110 9.23 -16.95 -3.21
N ASP A 111 9.96 -18.08 -3.14
CA ASP A 111 9.68 -19.13 -2.15
C ASP A 111 9.74 -18.56 -0.73
N MET A 112 10.72 -17.71 -0.45
CA MET A 112 10.93 -17.11 0.86
C MET A 112 9.86 -16.08 1.24
N ILE A 113 9.47 -15.22 0.30
CA ILE A 113 8.35 -14.28 0.45
C ILE A 113 7.04 -15.05 0.71
N GLY A 114 6.87 -16.22 0.12
CA GLY A 114 5.70 -17.08 0.37
C GLY A 114 5.60 -17.62 1.80
N LEU A 115 6.65 -17.51 2.61
CA LEU A 115 6.71 -18.00 3.99
C LEU A 115 6.46 -16.90 5.04
N VAL A 116 6.48 -15.63 4.64
CA VAL A 116 6.32 -14.50 5.56
C VAL A 116 4.86 -14.04 5.62
N ASP A 117 4.50 -13.31 6.67
CA ASP A 117 3.17 -12.67 6.74
C ASP A 117 3.03 -11.53 5.72
N GLU A 118 1.78 -11.14 5.42
CA GLU A 118 1.51 -10.11 4.40
C GLU A 118 2.14 -8.76 4.71
N LYS A 119 2.34 -8.41 6.00
CA LYS A 119 3.01 -7.16 6.37
C LYS A 119 4.49 -7.23 6.01
N LEU A 120 5.19 -8.29 6.41
CA LEU A 120 6.61 -8.44 6.12
C LEU A 120 6.87 -8.58 4.62
N LYS A 121 5.98 -9.27 3.90
CA LYS A 121 6.00 -9.30 2.42
C LYS A 121 5.88 -7.90 1.82
N TYR A 122 4.95 -7.09 2.33
CA TYR A 122 4.80 -5.69 1.93
C TYR A 122 6.08 -4.89 2.17
N ASP A 123 6.66 -5.01 3.36
CA ASP A 123 7.86 -4.26 3.74
C ASP A 123 9.08 -4.66 2.87
N ILE A 124 9.31 -5.96 2.66
CA ILE A 124 10.42 -6.49 1.83
C ILE A 124 10.31 -6.00 0.39
N VAL A 125 9.14 -6.10 -0.22
CA VAL A 125 9.01 -5.69 -1.62
C VAL A 125 9.00 -4.17 -1.75
N THR A 126 8.46 -3.42 -0.78
CA THR A 126 8.58 -1.96 -0.76
C THR A 126 10.05 -1.54 -0.67
N LEU A 127 10.85 -2.22 0.15
CA LEU A 127 12.31 -2.02 0.21
C LEU A 127 12.94 -2.23 -1.17
N CYS A 128 12.70 -3.39 -1.80
CA CYS A 128 13.23 -3.68 -3.13
C CYS A 128 12.81 -2.62 -4.16
N PHE A 129 11.57 -2.14 -4.07
CA PHE A 129 11.08 -1.08 -4.93
C PHE A 129 11.85 0.23 -4.74
N LEU A 130 12.04 0.67 -3.49
CA LEU A 130 12.75 1.90 -3.18
C LEU A 130 14.20 1.86 -3.66
N ILE A 131 14.82 0.68 -3.67
CA ILE A 131 16.15 0.45 -4.23
C ILE A 131 16.14 0.63 -5.75
N CYS A 132 15.25 -0.07 -6.48
CA CYS A 132 15.13 0.10 -7.93
C CYS A 132 14.81 1.55 -8.32
N ALA A 133 13.98 2.23 -7.52
CA ALA A 133 13.55 3.60 -7.78
C ALA A 133 14.53 4.68 -7.27
N ILE A 134 15.71 4.29 -6.78
CA ILE A 134 16.58 5.21 -6.03
C ILE A 134 17.09 6.36 -6.90
N ASP A 135 17.31 6.12 -8.19
CA ASP A 135 17.75 7.10 -9.20
C ASP A 135 16.58 7.96 -9.73
N GLY A 136 15.34 7.65 -9.34
CA GLY A 136 14.13 8.36 -9.76
C GLY A 136 13.46 7.81 -11.01
N ASP A 137 13.99 6.75 -11.63
CA ASP A 137 13.31 5.98 -12.67
C ASP A 137 13.12 4.53 -12.21
N VAL A 138 12.23 3.80 -12.88
CA VAL A 138 12.14 2.35 -12.71
C VAL A 138 11.96 1.74 -14.08
N SER A 139 13.02 1.05 -14.53
CA SER A 139 13.11 0.40 -15.82
C SER A 139 12.02 -0.67 -15.99
N LYS A 140 11.87 -1.13 -17.23
CA LYS A 140 10.91 -2.21 -17.51
C LYS A 140 11.38 -3.51 -16.86
N GLU A 141 12.68 -3.77 -16.90
CA GLU A 141 13.33 -4.95 -16.34
C GLU A 141 13.10 -5.03 -14.82
N GLU A 142 13.26 -3.92 -14.10
CA GLU A 142 12.95 -3.83 -12.66
C GLU A 142 11.47 -4.05 -12.39
N LYS A 143 10.57 -3.43 -13.17
CA LYS A 143 9.13 -3.66 -13.03
C LYS A 143 8.76 -5.12 -13.23
N ASP A 144 9.34 -5.78 -14.23
CA ASP A 144 9.09 -7.19 -14.53
C ASP A 144 9.67 -8.10 -13.42
N TRP A 145 10.81 -7.73 -12.83
CA TRP A 145 11.40 -8.44 -11.69
C TRP A 145 10.57 -8.30 -10.41
N ILE A 146 10.16 -7.09 -10.04
CA ILE A 146 9.31 -6.86 -8.86
C ILE A 146 7.98 -7.58 -9.02
N LYS A 147 7.36 -7.55 -10.21
CA LYS A 147 6.15 -8.32 -10.51
C LYS A 147 6.32 -9.83 -10.35
N ALA A 148 7.53 -10.37 -10.42
CA ALA A 148 7.76 -11.78 -10.13
C ALA A 148 7.68 -12.09 -8.62
N LEU A 149 7.95 -11.09 -7.77
CA LEU A 149 7.89 -11.21 -6.31
C LEU A 149 6.49 -11.03 -5.74
N VAL A 150 5.57 -10.45 -6.52
CA VAL A 150 4.25 -10.04 -6.03
C VAL A 150 3.12 -10.36 -6.99
N ASP A 151 1.91 -10.46 -6.45
CA ASP A 151 0.70 -10.49 -7.26
C ASP A 151 0.28 -9.07 -7.71
N ASP A 152 -0.69 -9.01 -8.61
CA ASP A 152 -1.21 -7.74 -9.17
C ASP A 152 -1.89 -6.81 -8.12
N ASN A 153 -2.14 -7.30 -6.91
CA ASN A 153 -2.79 -6.56 -5.82
C ASN A 153 -1.81 -5.98 -4.79
N PHE A 154 -0.51 -6.26 -4.93
CA PHE A 154 0.52 -5.74 -4.05
C PHE A 154 0.57 -4.21 -4.00
N GLY A 155 0.80 -3.66 -2.81
CA GLY A 155 0.87 -2.21 -2.63
C GLY A 155 -0.46 -1.54 -2.28
N LEU A 156 -1.57 -2.28 -2.29
CA LEU A 156 -2.89 -1.77 -1.91
C LEU A 156 -3.41 -2.51 -0.70
N SER A 157 -3.66 -1.78 0.39
CA SER A 157 -4.46 -2.35 1.46
C SER A 157 -5.88 -2.61 0.94
N PRO A 158 -6.62 -3.57 1.53
CA PRO A 158 -8.04 -3.73 1.24
C PRO A 158 -8.86 -2.43 1.31
N ILE A 159 -8.46 -1.49 2.17
CA ILE A 159 -9.07 -0.16 2.28
C ILE A 159 -8.76 0.72 1.06
N ASP A 160 -7.55 0.63 0.49
CA ASP A 160 -7.22 1.36 -0.74
C ASP A 160 -7.99 0.81 -1.94
N GLU A 161 -8.26 -0.50 -1.97
CA GLU A 161 -9.14 -1.11 -2.96
C GLU A 161 -10.57 -0.56 -2.88
N ILE A 162 -11.13 -0.53 -1.68
CA ILE A 162 -12.44 0.06 -1.41
C ILE A 162 -12.44 1.54 -1.81
N ASP A 163 -11.48 2.34 -1.37
CA ASP A 163 -11.41 3.78 -1.69
C ASP A 163 -11.35 4.02 -3.21
N GLY A 164 -10.55 3.24 -3.93
CA GLY A 164 -10.44 3.27 -5.38
C GLY A 164 -11.76 2.88 -6.07
N PHE A 165 -12.43 1.83 -5.60
CA PHE A 165 -13.73 1.41 -6.12
C PHE A 165 -14.79 2.49 -5.92
N LEU A 166 -14.89 3.05 -4.70
CA LEU A 166 -15.83 4.12 -4.39
C LEU A 166 -15.53 5.40 -5.18
N THR A 167 -14.25 5.70 -5.46
CA THR A 167 -13.85 6.83 -6.31
C THR A 167 -14.37 6.65 -7.73
N LYS A 168 -14.20 5.46 -8.31
CA LYS A 168 -14.70 5.13 -9.66
C LYS A 168 -16.22 5.13 -9.73
N ALA A 169 -16.90 4.66 -8.68
CA ALA A 169 -18.35 4.69 -8.59
C ALA A 169 -18.89 6.13 -8.49
N GLY A 170 -18.09 7.06 -7.95
CA GLY A 170 -18.42 8.47 -7.74
C GLY A 170 -19.41 8.71 -6.59
N THR A 171 -20.42 7.86 -6.47
CA THR A 171 -21.36 7.82 -5.34
C THR A 171 -21.59 6.39 -4.89
N PHE A 172 -22.01 6.23 -3.63
CA PHE A 172 -22.25 4.94 -3.00
C PHE A 172 -23.48 5.01 -2.10
N ILE A 173 -24.09 3.86 -1.84
CA ILE A 173 -25.30 3.72 -1.04
C ILE A 173 -24.91 3.28 0.36
N LEU A 174 -25.41 4.00 1.38
CA LEU A 174 -25.32 3.59 2.78
C LEU A 174 -26.65 2.99 3.25
N GLY A 175 -26.63 1.71 3.60
CA GLY A 175 -27.70 1.00 4.28
C GLY A 175 -27.62 1.17 5.80
N THR A 176 -28.74 1.51 6.43
CA THR A 176 -28.91 1.50 7.90
C THR A 176 -30.29 0.94 8.26
N THR A 177 -30.61 0.86 9.55
CA THR A 177 -31.94 0.48 10.05
C THR A 177 -32.59 1.59 10.86
N ASP A 178 -33.90 1.68 10.78
CA ASP A 178 -34.76 2.52 11.61
C ASP A 178 -35.79 1.62 12.30
N GLY A 179 -35.43 1.13 13.49
CA GLY A 179 -36.12 -0.04 14.06
C GLY A 179 -35.90 -1.28 13.19
N ASP A 180 -36.99 -1.89 12.75
CA ASP A 180 -37.00 -3.05 11.84
C ASP A 180 -36.99 -2.66 10.34
N GLN A 181 -37.12 -1.37 10.02
CA GLN A 181 -37.19 -0.89 8.64
C GLN A 181 -35.79 -0.59 8.08
N PRO A 182 -35.34 -1.27 7.00
CA PRO A 182 -34.13 -0.88 6.28
C PRO A 182 -34.26 0.49 5.63
N ARG A 183 -33.18 1.27 5.63
CA ARG A 183 -33.08 2.59 5.01
C ARG A 183 -31.84 2.66 4.14
N MET A 184 -31.97 3.29 2.97
CA MET A 184 -30.88 3.48 2.01
C MET A 184 -30.79 4.95 1.62
N ARG A 185 -29.58 5.44 1.37
CA ARG A 185 -29.33 6.79 0.84
C ARG A 185 -28.01 6.82 0.09
N VAL A 186 -27.91 7.76 -0.85
CA VAL A 186 -26.67 8.02 -1.59
C VAL A 186 -25.77 8.96 -0.78
N LEU A 187 -24.49 8.61 -0.70
CA LEU A 187 -23.39 9.43 -0.21
C LEU A 187 -22.34 9.57 -1.32
N GLY A 188 -21.47 10.58 -1.18
CA GLY A 188 -20.32 10.78 -2.07
C GLY A 188 -19.08 11.32 -1.39
N LEU A 189 -19.17 11.72 -0.11
CA LEU A 189 -18.02 12.19 0.66
C LEU A 189 -17.36 11.00 1.34
N LYS A 190 -16.09 10.78 1.01
CA LYS A 190 -15.16 9.86 1.67
C LYS A 190 -13.82 10.54 1.85
N ILE A 191 -13.09 10.19 2.91
CA ILE A 191 -11.79 10.75 3.26
C ILE A 191 -10.87 9.59 3.59
N ARG A 192 -9.82 9.40 2.78
CA ARG A 192 -8.72 8.50 3.11
C ARG A 192 -7.77 9.23 4.06
N LEU A 193 -7.55 8.68 5.25
CA LEU A 193 -6.60 9.20 6.24
C LEU A 193 -6.02 8.03 7.04
N ASP A 194 -4.69 8.01 7.19
CA ASP A 194 -3.92 6.93 7.84
C ASP A 194 -4.19 5.55 7.20
N GLU A 195 -4.76 4.59 7.91
CA GLU A 195 -5.18 3.27 7.38
C GLU A 195 -6.71 3.10 7.29
N LYS A 196 -7.46 4.20 7.45
CA LYS A 196 -8.93 4.17 7.45
C LYS A 196 -9.54 4.96 6.30
N LEU A 197 -10.79 4.62 6.03
CA LEU A 197 -11.69 5.41 5.21
C LEU A 197 -12.79 6.01 6.10
N TYR A 198 -12.93 7.32 6.05
CA TYR A 198 -13.93 8.07 6.80
C TYR A 198 -15.05 8.58 5.89
N PHE A 199 -16.25 8.60 6.45
CA PHE A 199 -17.47 9.12 5.85
C PHE A 199 -18.01 10.23 6.74
N ALA A 200 -18.91 11.06 6.20
CA ALA A 200 -19.59 12.05 7.01
C ALA A 200 -21.07 12.19 6.67
N VAL A 201 -21.86 12.44 7.71
CA VAL A 201 -23.29 12.79 7.60
C VAL A 201 -23.59 13.98 8.50
N GLY A 202 -24.59 14.78 8.17
CA GLY A 202 -25.03 15.86 9.06
C GLY A 202 -25.63 15.28 10.35
N THR A 203 -25.20 15.77 11.51
CA THR A 203 -25.64 15.28 12.84
C THR A 203 -27.14 15.48 13.08
N PHE A 204 -27.73 16.47 12.39
CA PHE A 204 -29.17 16.76 12.42
C PHE A 204 -30.03 15.76 11.63
N LYS A 205 -29.43 14.94 10.76
CA LYS A 205 -30.16 14.04 9.85
C LYS A 205 -30.52 12.72 10.54
N ASP A 206 -31.59 12.08 10.08
CA ASP A 206 -32.03 10.81 10.66
C ASP A 206 -31.02 9.67 10.47
N VAL A 207 -30.20 9.70 9.41
CA VAL A 207 -29.11 8.73 9.24
C VAL A 207 -28.11 8.76 10.41
N TYR A 208 -27.81 9.94 10.97
CA TYR A 208 -26.94 10.05 12.14
C TYR A 208 -27.60 9.40 13.36
N LYS A 209 -28.87 9.73 13.63
CA LYS A 209 -29.64 9.13 14.73
C LYS A 209 -29.75 7.61 14.60
N GLN A 210 -29.95 7.11 13.38
CA GLN A 210 -30.03 5.69 13.08
C GLN A 210 -28.71 4.97 13.36
N LEU A 211 -27.57 5.52 12.91
CA LEU A 211 -26.26 4.95 13.19
C LEU A 211 -25.89 4.99 14.68
N GLN A 212 -26.32 6.03 15.40
CA GLN A 212 -26.16 6.12 16.86
C GLN A 212 -27.00 5.04 17.58
N ALA A 213 -28.22 4.77 17.11
CA ALA A 213 -29.09 3.75 17.70
C ALA A 213 -28.68 2.32 17.34
N ASN A 214 -28.25 2.08 16.10
CA ASN A 214 -27.71 0.82 15.62
C ASN A 214 -26.51 1.10 14.70
N PRO A 215 -25.27 0.84 15.15
CA PRO A 215 -24.09 1.15 14.37
C PRO A 215 -23.91 0.22 13.16
N LYS A 216 -24.61 -0.91 13.09
CA LYS A 216 -24.48 -1.84 11.95
C LYS A 216 -25.00 -1.19 10.66
N CYS A 217 -24.16 -1.14 9.65
CA CYS A 217 -24.46 -0.57 8.35
C CYS A 217 -23.76 -1.34 7.22
N GLU A 218 -24.19 -1.09 5.99
CA GLU A 218 -23.57 -1.67 4.78
C GLU A 218 -23.41 -0.58 3.72
N ILE A 219 -22.27 -0.58 3.03
CA ILE A 219 -22.00 0.25 1.87
C ILE A 219 -22.11 -0.62 0.61
N LEU A 220 -22.83 -0.11 -0.39
CA LEU A 220 -22.93 -0.69 -1.72
C LEU A 220 -22.51 0.36 -2.76
N ALA A 221 -21.62 0.01 -3.67
CA ALA A 221 -21.31 0.85 -4.83
C ALA A 221 -21.15 -0.01 -6.08
N SER A 222 -21.34 0.58 -7.26
CA SER A 222 -21.26 -0.15 -8.53
C SER A 222 -20.40 0.59 -9.55
N VAL A 223 -19.60 -0.17 -10.31
CA VAL A 223 -18.80 0.29 -11.44
C VAL A 223 -19.04 -0.68 -12.59
N GLY A 224 -19.81 -0.24 -13.59
CA GLY A 224 -20.20 -1.13 -14.69
C GLY A 224 -21.01 -2.34 -14.19
N THR A 225 -20.47 -3.55 -14.39
CA THR A 225 -21.06 -4.82 -13.94
C THR A 225 -20.57 -5.31 -12.59
N ASP A 226 -19.59 -4.62 -12.01
CA ASP A 226 -19.00 -4.99 -10.72
C ASP A 226 -19.62 -4.12 -9.63
N PHE A 227 -19.77 -4.68 -8.44
CA PHE A 227 -20.29 -4.00 -7.28
C PHE A 227 -19.57 -4.44 -6.01
N ILE A 228 -19.21 -3.47 -5.17
CA ILE A 228 -18.61 -3.70 -3.88
C ILE A 228 -19.68 -3.68 -2.79
N ARG A 229 -19.61 -4.62 -1.87
CA ARG A 229 -20.41 -4.69 -0.65
C ARG A 229 -19.48 -4.67 0.54
N TRP A 230 -19.73 -3.76 1.47
CA TRP A 230 -18.93 -3.61 2.67
C TRP A 230 -19.83 -3.38 3.88
N ASP A 231 -20.03 -4.41 4.70
CA ASP A 231 -20.72 -4.28 5.97
C ASP A 231 -19.76 -4.02 7.12
N GLY A 232 -20.26 -3.40 8.18
CA GLY A 232 -19.47 -3.10 9.36
C GLY A 232 -20.27 -2.34 10.41
N LYS A 233 -19.55 -1.76 11.37
CA LYS A 233 -20.11 -0.86 12.38
C LYS A 233 -19.59 0.55 12.17
N ALA A 234 -20.49 1.51 12.06
CA ALA A 234 -20.14 2.93 12.07
C ALA A 234 -19.58 3.32 13.44
N VAL A 235 -18.32 3.75 13.47
CA VAL A 235 -17.64 4.28 14.66
C VAL A 235 -17.36 5.75 14.44
N PHE A 236 -18.10 6.61 15.15
CA PHE A 236 -17.96 8.05 15.06
C PHE A 236 -16.68 8.54 15.75
N THR A 237 -16.09 9.60 15.20
CA THR A 237 -14.86 10.22 15.68
C THR A 237 -14.96 11.74 15.65
N ASP A 238 -14.21 12.38 16.54
CA ASP A 238 -14.00 13.82 16.66
C ASP A 238 -12.58 14.24 16.21
N ASP A 239 -11.90 13.41 15.42
CA ASP A 239 -10.58 13.71 14.86
C ASP A 239 -10.58 15.06 14.12
N ALA A 240 -9.88 16.02 14.72
CA ALA A 240 -9.81 17.40 14.26
C ALA A 240 -9.18 17.56 12.87
N ARG A 241 -8.48 16.54 12.35
CA ARG A 241 -7.88 16.54 11.01
C ARG A 241 -8.93 16.44 9.89
N LEU A 242 -10.10 15.88 10.15
CA LEU A 242 -11.09 15.57 9.10
C LEU A 242 -11.83 16.81 8.57
N LYS A 243 -12.25 17.74 9.44
CA LYS A 243 -12.98 18.96 9.01
C LYS A 243 -12.15 19.84 8.05
N PRO A 244 -10.85 20.11 8.30
CA PRO A 244 -9.99 20.80 7.35
C PRO A 244 -9.89 20.11 5.98
N ILE A 245 -9.82 18.78 5.94
CA ILE A 245 -9.77 18.02 4.68
C ILE A 245 -11.04 18.26 3.86
N VAL A 246 -12.22 18.17 4.49
CA VAL A 246 -13.50 18.46 3.81
C VAL A 246 -13.60 19.91 3.35
N ALA A 247 -13.12 20.87 4.16
CA ALA A 247 -13.11 22.28 3.79
C ALA A 247 -12.29 22.54 2.52
N ASN A 248 -11.19 21.81 2.32
CA ASN A 248 -10.38 21.88 1.10
C ASN A 248 -11.04 21.16 -0.08
N MET A 249 -11.64 19.98 0.14
CA MET A 249 -12.28 19.19 -0.93
C MET A 249 -13.60 19.79 -1.42
N MET A 250 -14.41 20.32 -0.50
CA MET A 250 -15.78 20.76 -0.73
C MET A 250 -16.07 22.06 0.04
N PRO A 251 -15.42 23.19 -0.30
CA PRO A 251 -15.52 24.44 0.47
C PRO A 251 -16.95 24.96 0.57
N ASP A 252 -17.77 24.80 -0.47
CA ASP A 252 -19.16 25.27 -0.47
C ASP A 252 -20.07 24.42 0.42
N LEU A 253 -19.76 23.13 0.61
CA LEU A 253 -20.45 22.27 1.57
C LEU A 253 -20.25 22.80 2.99
N ILE A 254 -19.01 23.12 3.37
CA ILE A 254 -18.68 23.65 4.70
C ILE A 254 -19.33 25.01 4.93
N LYS A 255 -19.25 25.94 3.96
CA LYS A 255 -19.94 27.25 4.06
C LYS A 255 -21.43 27.08 4.30
N MET A 256 -22.08 26.16 3.58
CA MET A 256 -23.50 25.88 3.76
C MET A 256 -23.79 25.37 5.18
N TYR A 257 -23.01 24.40 5.67
CA TYR A 257 -23.17 23.85 7.02
C TYR A 257 -22.98 24.92 8.10
N ASP A 258 -21.91 25.71 8.01
CA ASP A 258 -21.63 26.78 8.98
C ASP A 258 -22.75 27.84 8.96
N SER A 259 -23.27 28.22 7.78
CA SER A 259 -24.36 29.21 7.67
C SER A 259 -25.67 28.75 8.30
N MET A 260 -25.89 27.43 8.38
CA MET A 260 -27.09 26.82 8.95
C MET A 260 -26.91 26.40 10.42
N GLY A 261 -25.70 26.55 10.98
CA GLY A 261 -25.37 26.03 12.31
C GLY A 261 -25.40 24.50 12.38
N TRP A 262 -25.07 23.82 11.28
CA TRP A 262 -25.06 22.36 11.19
C TRP A 262 -23.66 21.79 11.36
N GLU A 263 -23.59 20.59 11.92
CA GLU A 263 -22.34 19.87 12.13
C GLU A 263 -22.29 18.58 11.30
N LEU A 264 -21.07 18.21 10.89
CA LEU A 264 -20.77 16.92 10.29
C LEU A 264 -20.34 15.95 11.39
N GLY A 265 -20.99 14.79 11.45
CA GLY A 265 -20.52 13.64 12.21
C GLY A 265 -19.68 12.75 11.29
N PHE A 266 -18.40 12.60 11.63
CA PHE A 266 -17.46 11.76 10.92
C PHE A 266 -17.44 10.35 11.51
N PHE A 267 -17.40 9.34 10.66
CA PHE A 267 -17.31 7.94 11.11
C PHE A 267 -16.51 7.09 10.14
N SER A 268 -15.90 6.03 10.66
CA SER A 268 -15.34 4.94 9.87
C SER A 268 -16.21 3.70 9.99
N LEU A 269 -16.05 2.72 9.09
CA LEU A 269 -16.65 1.40 9.24
C LEU A 269 -15.60 0.47 9.84
N GLU A 270 -15.90 -0.12 10.99
CA GLU A 270 -15.01 -1.05 11.70
C GLU A 270 -15.59 -2.45 11.79
N GLY A 271 -14.72 -3.45 11.61
CA GLY A 271 -15.09 -4.86 11.48
C GLY A 271 -15.99 -5.12 10.27
N GLY A 272 -16.68 -6.26 10.30
CA GLY A 272 -17.56 -6.69 9.20
C GLY A 272 -16.80 -7.39 8.08
N HIS A 273 -17.36 -7.34 6.87
CA HIS A 273 -16.84 -8.02 5.70
C HIS A 273 -16.91 -7.12 4.46
N ALA A 274 -15.92 -7.21 3.58
CA ALA A 274 -15.92 -6.56 2.29
C ALA A 274 -15.69 -7.55 1.14
N GLU A 275 -16.55 -7.48 0.11
CA GLU A 275 -16.45 -8.27 -1.11
C GLU A 275 -16.69 -7.43 -2.37
N ILE A 276 -15.94 -7.70 -3.43
CA ILE A 276 -16.26 -7.27 -4.79
C ILE A 276 -16.95 -8.43 -5.50
N CYS A 277 -18.12 -8.16 -6.07
CA CYS A 277 -18.93 -9.13 -6.78
C CYS A 277 -19.22 -8.64 -8.19
N ASN A 278 -19.45 -9.56 -9.12
CA ASN A 278 -19.97 -9.22 -10.44
C ASN A 278 -21.36 -9.82 -10.70
N VAL A 279 -21.97 -9.45 -11.83
CA VAL A 279 -23.30 -9.96 -12.24
C VAL A 279 -23.37 -11.49 -12.39
N SER A 280 -22.23 -12.17 -12.51
CA SER A 280 -22.12 -13.63 -12.58
C SER A 280 -21.95 -14.28 -11.20
N ASN A 281 -22.06 -13.49 -10.11
CA ASN A 281 -21.85 -13.91 -8.73
C ASN A 281 -20.44 -14.50 -8.48
N GLN A 282 -19.44 -14.07 -9.25
CA GLN A 282 -18.05 -14.27 -8.89
C GLN A 282 -17.69 -13.25 -7.82
N LYS A 283 -16.95 -13.70 -6.80
CA LYS A 283 -16.68 -12.95 -5.58
C LYS A 283 -15.19 -12.91 -5.29
N GLU A 284 -14.71 -11.73 -4.96
CA GLU A 284 -13.38 -11.48 -4.40
C GLU A 284 -13.58 -10.92 -2.99
N THR A 285 -13.16 -11.68 -1.97
CA THR A 285 -13.20 -11.25 -0.57
C THR A 285 -11.97 -10.40 -0.27
N LEU A 286 -12.19 -9.22 0.28
CA LEU A 286 -11.13 -8.30 0.70
C LEU A 286 -10.74 -8.54 2.17
N PHE A 287 -11.73 -8.72 3.05
CA PHE A 287 -11.60 -9.16 4.46
C PHE A 287 -12.97 -9.57 5.01
#